data_AF-A0A7C9E4Q9-F1
#
_entry.id   AF-A0A7C9E4Q9-F1
#
_cell.length_a   1.000
_cell.length_b   1.000
_cell.length_c   1.000
_cell.angle_alpha   90.00
_cell.angle_beta   90.00
_cell.angle_gamma   90.00
#
_symmetry.space_group_name_H-M   'P 1'
#
loop_
_entity.id
_entity.type
_entity.pdbx_description
1 polymer ?
#
loop_
_entity_poly.entity_id
_entity_poly.type
_entity_poly.pdbx_seq_one_letter_code
_entity_poly.pdbx_strand_id
1 'polypeptide(L)'
;TPEVVLKASGHVDKFTDLMVKDEKTGTCYRADHLLKDFCKEKLEKDLSLSAEKAAELKHVLAVLDDLSAEELGAKIKEYGITAPDTKNPLSDPYPFNLMFQTSIGPSGLSP
;
A
#
# COMPACT_ATOMS: atom_id res chain seq x y z
N THR A 1 -21.51 24.10 17.15
CA THR A 1 -21.06 23.82 15.77
C THR A 1 -19.56 24.04 15.65
N PRO A 2 -18.72 22.99 15.75
CA PRO A 2 -17.31 23.09 15.41
C PRO A 2 -16.89 21.98 14.43
N GLU A 3 -17.19 22.13 13.14
CA GLU A 3 -16.71 21.24 12.06
C GLU A 3 -15.43 21.74 11.37
N VAL A 4 -14.78 22.78 11.91
CA VAL A 4 -13.72 23.53 11.21
C VAL A 4 -12.34 23.37 11.86
N VAL A 5 -12.00 22.20 12.40
CA VAL A 5 -10.65 21.99 12.98
C VAL A 5 -9.95 20.68 12.62
N LEU A 6 -10.59 19.78 11.86
CA LEU A 6 -9.95 18.52 11.43
C LEU A 6 -9.46 18.52 9.98
N LYS A 7 -9.57 19.64 9.24
CA LYS A 7 -9.01 19.79 7.88
C LYS A 7 -7.62 20.45 7.82
N ALA A 8 -7.07 20.88 8.96
CA ALA A 8 -5.80 21.64 8.99
C ALA A 8 -4.55 20.78 9.27
N SER A 9 -4.71 19.47 9.48
CA SER A 9 -3.57 18.56 9.61
C SER A 9 -3.59 17.65 8.40
N GLY A 10 -2.55 17.68 7.58
CA GLY A 10 -2.32 16.76 6.45
C GLY A 10 -2.10 15.31 6.89
N HIS A 11 -3.04 14.79 7.69
CA HIS A 11 -3.04 13.49 8.32
C HIS A 11 -4.31 12.70 7.98
N VAL A 12 -5.32 13.28 7.34
CA VAL A 12 -6.57 12.57 7.03
C VAL A 12 -6.47 11.74 5.74
N ASP A 13 -5.64 12.15 4.77
CA ASP A 13 -5.47 11.46 3.48
C ASP A 13 -4.44 10.31 3.50
N LYS A 14 -3.65 10.17 4.59
CA LYS A 14 -2.62 9.11 4.72
C LYS A 14 -3.14 7.76 5.23
N PHE A 15 -4.46 7.60 5.36
CA PHE A 15 -5.08 6.39 5.92
C PHE A 15 -5.73 5.46 4.89
N THR A 16 -5.54 5.77 3.60
CA THR A 16 -5.98 4.88 2.52
C THR A 16 -4.84 3.94 2.19
N ASP A 17 -4.82 2.75 2.80
CA ASP A 17 -3.85 1.72 2.48
C ASP A 17 -4.29 0.98 1.20
N LEU A 18 -3.37 0.78 0.27
CA LEU A 18 -3.62 0.01 -0.94
C LEU A 18 -3.45 -1.47 -0.63
N MET A 19 -4.54 -2.23 -0.75
CA MET A 19 -4.56 -3.67 -0.44
C MET A 19 -4.70 -4.48 -1.73
N VAL A 20 -4.03 -5.62 -1.79
CA VAL A 20 -4.14 -6.61 -2.85
C VAL A 20 -4.60 -7.94 -2.26
N LYS A 21 -5.41 -8.68 -3.00
CA LYS A 21 -5.98 -9.95 -2.53
C LYS A 21 -5.41 -11.12 -3.32
N ASP A 22 -4.97 -12.16 -2.63
CA ASP A 22 -4.64 -13.44 -3.25
C ASP A 22 -5.92 -14.13 -3.73
N GLU A 23 -6.00 -14.38 -5.03
CA GLU A 23 -7.21 -14.96 -5.65
C GLU A 23 -7.49 -16.41 -5.21
N LYS A 24 -6.48 -17.14 -4.72
CA LYS A 24 -6.62 -18.53 -4.30
C LYS A 24 -6.87 -18.68 -2.81
N THR A 25 -6.13 -17.95 -1.99
CA THR A 25 -6.23 -18.06 -0.52
C THR A 25 -7.23 -17.08 0.08
N GLY A 26 -7.54 -15.99 -0.63
CA GLY A 26 -8.36 -14.91 -0.12
C GLY A 26 -7.63 -14.00 0.88
N THR A 27 -6.33 -14.22 1.11
CA THR A 27 -5.53 -13.39 2.01
C THR A 27 -5.26 -12.02 1.39
N CYS A 28 -5.50 -10.97 2.16
CA CYS A 28 -5.21 -9.60 1.73
C CYS A 28 -3.83 -9.18 2.24
N TYR A 29 -3.05 -8.58 1.36
CA TYR A 29 -1.71 -8.05 1.63
C TYR A 29 -1.66 -6.58 1.29
N ARG A 30 -0.76 -5.84 1.95
CA ARG A 30 -0.49 -4.44 1.64
C ARG A 30 0.37 -4.34 0.39
N ALA A 31 -0.12 -3.65 -0.63
CA ALA A 31 0.54 -3.46 -1.90
C ALA A 31 1.86 -2.68 -1.75
N ASP A 32 1.86 -1.65 -0.88
CA ASP A 32 3.03 -0.84 -0.55
C ASP A 32 4.16 -1.68 0.05
N HIS A 33 3.79 -2.59 0.97
CA HIS A 33 4.74 -3.43 1.67
C HIS A 33 5.38 -4.45 0.72
N LEU A 34 4.58 -5.06 -0.15
CA LEU A 34 5.08 -6.03 -1.14
C LEU A 34 6.07 -5.39 -2.12
N LEU A 35 5.77 -4.20 -2.64
CA LEU A 35 6.67 -3.49 -3.54
C LEU A 35 7.95 -3.05 -2.80
N LYS A 36 7.81 -2.59 -1.56
CA LYS A 36 8.95 -2.20 -0.72
C LYS A 36 9.89 -3.36 -0.44
N ASP A 37 9.36 -4.50 0.00
CA ASP A 37 10.14 -5.72 0.24
C ASP A 37 10.80 -6.21 -1.05
N PHE A 38 10.07 -6.22 -2.18
CA PHE A 38 10.63 -6.62 -3.47
C PHE A 38 11.78 -5.72 -3.92
N CYS A 39 11.63 -4.40 -3.84
CA CYS A 39 12.69 -3.46 -4.21
C CYS A 39 13.94 -3.64 -3.34
N LYS A 40 13.75 -3.80 -2.04
CA LYS A 40 14.83 -4.00 -1.08
C LYS A 40 15.53 -5.34 -1.31
N GLU A 41 14.75 -6.42 -1.46
CA GLU A 41 15.27 -7.75 -1.73
C GLU A 41 16.04 -7.80 -3.06
N LYS A 42 15.54 -7.12 -4.11
CA LYS A 42 16.26 -6.98 -5.37
C LYS A 42 17.58 -6.26 -5.19
N LEU A 43 17.60 -5.13 -4.47
CA LEU A 43 18.83 -4.38 -4.18
C LEU A 43 19.84 -5.20 -3.35
N GLU A 44 19.38 -6.07 -2.45
CA GLU A 44 20.26 -6.89 -1.61
C GLU A 44 20.73 -8.19 -2.29
N LYS A 45 19.85 -8.89 -3.01
CA LYS A 45 20.16 -10.18 -3.66
C LYS A 45 20.88 -10.02 -5.00
N ASP A 46 20.52 -9.03 -5.80
CA ASP A 46 21.14 -8.78 -7.10
C ASP A 46 22.28 -7.76 -6.95
N LEU A 47 23.43 -8.22 -6.44
CA LEU A 47 24.68 -7.43 -6.38
C LEU A 47 25.21 -7.02 -7.77
N SER A 48 24.69 -7.61 -8.85
CA SER A 48 25.00 -7.28 -10.25
C SER A 48 23.88 -6.52 -10.97
N LEU A 49 22.91 -5.94 -10.26
CA LEU A 49 21.95 -5.01 -10.86
C LEU A 49 22.67 -3.82 -11.51
N SER A 50 22.28 -3.47 -12.74
CA SER A 50 22.74 -2.22 -13.38
C SER A 50 22.43 -1.04 -12.46
N ALA A 51 23.34 -0.06 -12.42
CA ALA A 51 23.17 1.18 -11.67
C ALA A 51 21.82 1.87 -12.00
N GLU A 52 21.35 1.74 -13.24
CA GLU A 52 20.07 2.26 -13.71
C GLU A 52 18.89 1.62 -12.98
N LYS A 53 18.83 0.28 -12.92
CA LYS A 53 17.74 -0.43 -12.24
C LYS A 53 17.78 -0.21 -10.73
N ALA A 54 18.97 -0.13 -10.14
CA ALA A 54 19.12 0.17 -8.72
C ALA A 54 18.61 1.59 -8.38
N ALA A 55 18.87 2.56 -9.26
CA ALA A 55 18.33 3.92 -9.13
C ALA A 55 16.81 3.94 -9.30
N GLU A 56 16.27 3.18 -10.26
CA GLU A 56 14.83 3.05 -10.47
C GLU A 56 14.12 2.47 -9.24
N LEU A 57 14.61 1.36 -8.68
CA LEU A 57 14.04 0.74 -7.47
C LEU A 57 14.07 1.70 -6.27
N LYS A 58 15.16 2.45 -6.09
CA LYS A 58 15.26 3.48 -5.05
C LYS A 58 14.30 4.65 -5.28
N HIS A 59 14.11 5.04 -6.54
CA HIS A 59 13.17 6.09 -6.90
C HIS A 59 11.73 5.65 -6.61
N VAL A 60 11.37 4.43 -7.04
CA VAL A 60 10.07 3.81 -6.76
C VAL A 60 9.80 3.75 -5.26
N LEU A 61 10.79 3.37 -4.44
CA LEU A 61 10.68 3.38 -2.97
C LEU A 61 10.44 4.78 -2.39
N ALA A 62 10.98 5.83 -3.02
CA ALA A 62 10.83 7.21 -2.56
C ALA A 62 9.47 7.81 -2.93
N VAL A 63 8.91 7.41 -4.07
CA VAL A 63 7.57 7.85 -4.52
C VAL A 63 6.46 6.88 -4.11
N LEU A 64 6.78 5.79 -3.43
CA LEU A 64 5.85 4.71 -3.07
C LEU A 64 4.62 5.22 -2.30
N ASP A 65 4.83 6.17 -1.39
CA ASP A 65 3.76 6.81 -0.60
C ASP A 65 2.89 7.80 -1.43
N ASP A 66 3.40 8.26 -2.58
CA ASP A 66 2.71 9.15 -3.51
C ASP A 66 2.06 8.39 -4.69
N LEU A 67 2.36 7.10 -4.86
CA LEU A 67 1.80 6.28 -5.96
C LEU A 67 0.31 6.04 -5.77
N SER A 68 -0.44 6.19 -6.87
CA SER A 68 -1.86 5.85 -6.90
C SER A 68 -2.10 4.34 -6.96
N ALA A 69 -3.32 3.88 -6.67
CA ALA A 69 -3.73 2.47 -6.77
C ALA A 69 -3.38 1.85 -8.13
N GLU A 70 -3.63 2.59 -9.21
CA GLU A 70 -3.35 2.16 -10.58
C GLU A 70 -1.85 2.04 -10.85
N GLU A 71 -1.05 3.02 -10.43
CA GLU A 71 0.40 3.01 -10.63
C GLU A 71 1.08 1.92 -9.81
N LEU A 72 0.66 1.76 -8.55
CA LEU A 72 1.17 0.71 -7.68
C LEU A 72 0.81 -0.67 -8.24
N GLY A 73 -0.39 -0.83 -8.77
CA GLY A 73 -0.83 -2.06 -9.42
C GLY A 73 -0.07 -2.36 -10.71
N ALA A 74 0.17 -1.33 -11.53
CA ALA A 74 1.00 -1.44 -12.71
C ALA A 74 2.43 -1.87 -12.34
N LYS A 75 3.03 -1.27 -11.29
CA LYS A 75 4.36 -1.66 -10.80
C LYS A 75 4.39 -3.08 -10.24
N ILE A 76 3.38 -3.49 -9.48
CA ILE A 76 3.25 -4.86 -8.98
C ILE A 76 3.20 -5.88 -10.12
N LYS A 77 2.40 -5.60 -11.17
CA LYS A 77 2.31 -6.46 -12.36
C LYS A 77 3.59 -6.41 -13.21
N GLU A 78 4.18 -5.24 -13.41
CA GLU A 78 5.42 -5.02 -14.18
C GLU A 78 6.61 -5.74 -13.56
N TYR A 79 6.77 -5.64 -12.23
CA TYR A 79 7.82 -6.34 -11.51
C TYR A 79 7.49 -7.82 -11.22
N GLY A 80 6.26 -8.26 -11.49
CA GLY A 80 5.81 -9.64 -11.24
C GLY A 80 5.74 -9.99 -9.76
N ILE A 81 5.37 -9.03 -8.91
CA ILE A 81 5.24 -9.21 -7.47
C ILE A 81 4.04 -10.11 -7.18
N THR A 82 4.28 -11.16 -6.41
CA THR A 82 3.29 -12.19 -6.04
C THR A 82 3.19 -12.30 -4.52
N ALA A 83 2.22 -13.05 -4.03
CA ALA A 83 2.10 -13.33 -2.61
C ALA A 83 3.40 -13.97 -2.08
N PRO A 84 4.02 -13.46 -0.99
CA PRO A 84 5.32 -13.92 -0.52
C PRO A 84 5.28 -15.37 -0.01
N ASP A 85 4.13 -15.79 0.51
CA ASP A 85 3.94 -17.13 1.07
C ASP A 85 3.59 -18.17 -0.01
N THR A 86 2.66 -17.82 -0.90
CA THR A 86 2.05 -18.75 -1.85
C THR A 86 2.52 -18.60 -3.28
N LYS A 87 3.23 -17.51 -3.61
CA LYS A 87 3.62 -17.10 -4.98
C LYS A 87 2.43 -17.05 -5.95
N ASN A 88 1.22 -16.87 -5.43
CA ASN A 88 0.03 -16.75 -6.25
C ASN A 88 -0.07 -15.35 -6.88
N PRO A 89 -0.78 -15.25 -8.03
CA PRO A 89 -1.17 -13.98 -8.58
C PRO A 89 -2.05 -13.21 -7.58
N LEU A 90 -1.79 -11.92 -7.51
CA LEU A 90 -2.53 -10.98 -6.68
C LEU A 90 -3.52 -10.23 -7.57
N SER A 91 -4.70 -9.95 -7.03
CA SER A 91 -5.70 -9.09 -7.67
C SER A 91 -5.24 -7.64 -7.70
N ASP A 92 -5.95 -6.79 -8.45
CA ASP A 92 -5.66 -5.37 -8.56
C ASP A 92 -5.69 -4.66 -7.20
N PRO A 93 -4.77 -3.71 -6.94
CA PRO A 93 -4.77 -2.98 -5.69
C PRO A 93 -6.03 -2.15 -5.58
N TYR A 94 -6.69 -2.24 -4.44
CA TYR A 94 -7.86 -1.45 -4.12
C TYR A 94 -7.61 -0.61 -2.88
N PRO A 95 -8.11 0.64 -2.84
CA PRO A 95 -8.03 1.46 -1.65
C PRO A 95 -8.86 0.84 -0.53
N PHE A 96 -8.24 0.64 0.62
CA PHE A 96 -8.87 0.13 1.81
C PHE A 96 -8.60 1.06 2.98
N ASN A 97 -9.66 1.64 3.54
CA ASN A 97 -9.55 2.47 4.73
C ASN A 97 -9.44 1.58 5.96
N LEU A 98 -8.23 1.52 6.52
CA LEU A 98 -7.95 0.85 7.79
C LEU A 98 -8.48 1.63 9.01
N MET A 99 -9.03 2.82 8.79
CA MET A 99 -9.85 3.50 9.78
C MET A 99 -11.13 2.71 10.00
N PHE A 100 -11.13 1.84 11.02
CA PHE A 100 -12.35 1.40 11.68
C PHE A 100 -13.25 2.62 11.82
N GLN A 101 -14.51 2.51 11.35
CA GLN A 101 -15.54 3.49 11.67
C GLN A 101 -15.61 3.56 13.19
N THR A 102 -14.86 4.47 13.77
CA THR A 102 -15.12 4.89 15.14
C THR A 102 -16.37 5.71 14.97
N SER A 103 -17.53 5.08 15.10
CA SER A 103 -18.75 5.80 15.43
C SER A 103 -18.47 6.48 16.77
N ILE A 104 -17.87 7.66 16.72
CA ILE A 104 -17.92 8.62 17.79
C ILE A 104 -19.35 9.15 17.77
N GLY A 105 -20.26 8.33 18.28
CA GLY A 105 -21.58 8.79 18.68
C GLY A 105 -21.44 9.50 20.02
N PRO A 106 -21.93 10.74 20.19
CA PRO A 106 -22.12 11.30 21.53
C PRO A 106 -23.34 10.70 22.26
N SER A 107 -24.00 9.66 21.72
CA SER A 107 -25.18 9.04 22.33
C SER A 107 -24.91 7.61 22.81
N GLY A 108 -23.83 7.45 23.59
CA GLY A 108 -23.77 6.38 24.58
C GLY A 108 -24.44 6.88 25.85
N LEU A 109 -25.61 6.32 26.18
CA LEU A 109 -26.47 6.57 27.35
C LEU A 109 -27.32 7.84 27.35
N SER A 110 -28.62 7.66 27.10
CA SER A 110 -29.69 8.12 28.00
C SER A 110 -31.09 7.82 27.44
N PRO A 111 -32.07 7.53 28.31
CA PRO A 111 -32.46 6.23 28.89
C PRO A 111 -33.28 5.33 27.94
#